data_AF-A0A6G3ZW47-F1
#
_entry.id   AF-A0A6G3ZW47-F1
#
_cell.length_a   1.000
_cell.length_b   1.000
_cell.length_c   1.000
_cell.angle_alpha   90.00
_cell.angle_beta   90.00
_cell.angle_gamma   90.00
#
_symmetry.space_group_name_H-M   'P 1'
#
loop_
_entity.id
_entity.type
_entity.pdbx_description
1 polymer ?
#
loop_
_entity_poly.entity_id
_entity_poly.type
_entity_poly.pdbx_seq_one_letter_code
_entity_poly.pdbx_strand_id
1 'polypeptide(L)'
;MPYVMQHISTRRIYTCRLVNLYGLAYYGVKFWNEREVAEEQMLQVLQSEKILDTKEWSIIELEEGEMKLCNVKLKNDPELLVFWGEARKPTIQRLGN
;
A
#
# COMPACT_ATOMS: atom_id res chain seq x y z
N MET A 1 10.02 10.31 4.34
CA MET A 1 8.70 9.73 4.68
C MET A 1 8.18 9.03 3.44
N PRO A 2 7.72 7.77 3.50
CA PRO A 2 7.10 7.10 2.36
C PRO A 2 5.68 7.59 2.07
N TYR A 3 5.36 7.69 0.78
CA TYR A 3 4.01 7.93 0.27
C TYR A 3 3.40 6.64 -0.23
N VAL A 4 2.16 6.37 0.17
CA VAL A 4 1.44 5.12 -0.15
C VAL A 4 0.05 5.41 -0.69
N MET A 5 -0.50 4.49 -1.46
CA MET A 5 -1.89 4.58 -1.91
C MET A 5 -2.84 4.06 -0.83
N GLN A 6 -3.87 4.83 -0.53
CA GLN A 6 -4.97 4.46 0.33
C GLN A 6 -6.31 4.58 -0.42
N HIS A 7 -7.15 3.57 -0.28
CA HIS A 7 -8.54 3.65 -0.71
C HIS A 7 -9.33 4.55 0.25
N ILE A 8 -10.02 5.56 -0.28
CA ILE A 8 -10.64 6.66 0.48
C ILE A 8 -11.70 6.14 1.44
N SER A 9 -12.68 5.36 0.95
CA SER A 9 -13.80 4.90 1.77
C SER A 9 -13.43 3.77 2.76
N THR A 10 -12.62 2.80 2.33
CA THR A 10 -12.28 1.63 3.16
C THR A 10 -11.05 1.84 4.03
N ARG A 11 -10.22 2.85 3.74
CA ARG A 11 -8.89 3.06 4.34
C ARG A 11 -7.88 1.94 4.07
N ARG A 12 -8.17 1.07 3.09
CA ARG A 12 -7.27 -0.02 2.67
C ARG A 12 -6.01 0.55 2.03
N ILE A 13 -4.85 0.03 2.41
CA ILE A 13 -3.58 0.35 1.77
C ILE A 13 -3.37 -0.59 0.59
N TYR A 14 -2.90 -0.03 -0.53
CA TYR A 14 -2.56 -0.82 -1.70
C TYR A 14 -1.32 -1.68 -1.42
N THR A 15 -1.41 -2.96 -1.77
CA THR A 15 -0.36 -3.95 -1.55
C THR A 15 -0.17 -4.80 -2.79
N CYS A 16 1.08 -5.12 -3.11
CA CYS A 16 1.43 -5.90 -4.28
C CYS A 16 2.75 -6.66 -4.08
N ARG A 17 3.15 -7.45 -5.09
CA ARG A 17 4.49 -8.04 -5.12
C ARG A 17 5.51 -6.97 -5.52
N LEU A 18 6.55 -6.85 -4.70
CA LEU A 18 7.65 -5.93 -4.83
C LEU A 18 8.97 -6.71 -4.85
N VAL A 19 10.04 -6.08 -5.31
CA VAL A 19 11.39 -6.64 -5.27
C VAL A 19 12.25 -5.71 -4.42
N ASN A 20 12.96 -6.26 -3.43
CA ASN A 20 13.85 -5.46 -2.58
C ASN A 20 15.22 -5.22 -3.25
N LEU A 21 16.10 -4.47 -2.57
CA LEU A 21 17.44 -4.14 -3.07
C LEU A 21 18.35 -5.36 -3.29
N TYR A 22 18.01 -6.52 -2.73
CA TYR A 22 18.72 -7.78 -2.90
C TYR A 22 18.13 -8.66 -4.04
N GLY A 23 17.15 -8.15 -4.78
CA GLY A 23 16.48 -8.92 -5.84
C GLY A 23 15.46 -9.94 -5.34
N LEU A 24 15.12 -9.92 -4.05
CA LEU A 24 14.15 -10.85 -3.46
C LEU A 24 12.73 -10.30 -3.58
N ALA A 25 11.84 -11.10 -4.14
CA ALA A 25 10.43 -10.79 -4.23
C ALA A 25 9.74 -10.92 -2.86
N TYR A 26 8.89 -9.96 -2.52
CA TYR A 26 8.06 -9.97 -1.32
C TYR A 26 6.71 -9.30 -1.58
N TYR A 27 5.70 -9.60 -0.78
CA TYR A 27 4.39 -8.97 -0.78
C TYR A 27 4.35 -7.87 0.27
N GLY A 28 4.04 -6.66 -0.14
CA GLY A 28 4.16 -5.49 0.71
C GLY A 28 3.40 -4.28 0.19
N VAL A 29 3.48 -3.19 0.94
CA VAL A 29 2.91 -1.89 0.60
C VAL A 29 3.75 -1.25 -0.51
N LYS A 30 3.11 -0.91 -1.64
CA LYS A 30 3.75 -0.07 -2.66
C LYS A 30 3.92 1.33 -2.09
N PHE A 31 5.16 1.85 -2.14
CA PHE A 31 5.47 3.21 -1.71
C PHE A 31 6.36 3.95 -2.70
N TRP A 32 6.44 5.26 -2.51
CA TRP A 32 7.37 6.18 -3.16
C TRP A 32 8.04 7.06 -2.10
N ASN A 33 9.21 7.62 -2.42
CA ASN A 33 9.93 8.52 -1.53
C ASN A 33 9.50 9.98 -1.68
N GLU A 34 8.89 10.32 -2.82
CA GLU A 34 8.48 11.68 -3.20
C GLU A 34 6.99 11.66 -3.55
N ARG A 35 6.26 12.70 -3.14
CA ARG A 35 4.81 12.79 -3.33
C ARG A 35 4.48 12.99 -4.80
N GLU A 36 5.21 13.86 -5.47
CA GLU A 36 5.03 14.24 -6.86
C GLU A 36 5.12 12.99 -7.75
N VAL A 37 6.15 12.17 -7.53
CA VAL A 37 6.32 10.88 -8.23
C VAL A 37 5.18 9.92 -7.93
N ALA A 38 4.67 9.89 -6.69
CA ALA A 38 3.54 9.05 -6.33
C ALA A 38 2.27 9.47 -7.08
N GLU A 39 1.98 10.76 -7.14
CA GLU A 39 0.81 11.32 -7.83
C GLU A 39 0.87 11.08 -9.35
N GLU A 40 2.04 11.26 -9.96
CA GLU A 40 2.27 10.99 -11.38
C GLU A 40 2.10 9.50 -11.73
N GLN A 41 2.60 8.60 -10.89
CA GLN A 41 2.63 7.16 -11.18
C GLN A 41 1.40 6.40 -10.68
N MET A 42 0.63 6.96 -9.73
CA MET A 42 -0.53 6.29 -9.11
C MET A 42 -1.48 5.71 -10.16
N LEU A 43 -1.89 6.53 -11.14
CA LEU A 43 -2.84 6.11 -12.16
C LEU A 43 -2.30 4.95 -13.01
N GLN A 44 -1.02 5.01 -13.38
CA GLN A 44 -0.37 3.95 -14.15
C GLN A 44 -0.31 2.64 -13.36
N VAL A 45 0.02 2.69 -12.06
CA VAL A 45 0.06 1.49 -11.21
C VAL A 45 -1.34 0.87 -11.12
N LEU A 46 -2.36 1.66 -10.81
CA LEU A 46 -3.74 1.16 -10.70
C LEU A 46 -4.23 0.54 -12.02
N GLN A 47 -3.92 1.16 -13.16
CA GLN A 47 -4.25 0.63 -14.49
C GLN A 47 -3.53 -0.69 -14.80
N SER A 48 -2.23 -0.78 -14.46
CA SER A 48 -1.44 -2.01 -14.69
C SER A 48 -1.98 -3.21 -13.90
N GLU A 49 -2.63 -2.93 -12.78
CA GLU A 49 -3.20 -3.91 -11.85
C GLU A 49 -4.71 -4.12 -12.10
N LYS A 50 -5.24 -3.50 -13.17
CA LYS A 50 -6.65 -3.59 -13.60
C LYS A 50 -7.65 -3.11 -12.54
N ILE A 51 -7.24 -2.17 -11.70
CA ILE A 51 -8.12 -1.51 -10.73
C ILE A 51 -8.93 -0.43 -11.46
N LEU A 52 -10.25 -0.57 -11.46
CA LEU A 52 -11.17 0.27 -12.24
C LEU A 52 -11.59 1.53 -11.50
N ASP A 53 -11.64 1.47 -10.18
CA ASP A 53 -12.06 2.50 -9.24
C ASP A 53 -10.94 3.51 -8.92
N THR A 54 -10.19 3.96 -9.92
CA THR A 54 -8.97 4.77 -9.72
C THR A 54 -9.19 6.07 -8.93
N LYS A 55 -10.41 6.63 -8.98
CA LYS A 55 -10.80 7.84 -8.23
C LYS A 55 -10.98 7.61 -6.73
N GLU A 56 -11.15 6.37 -6.31
CA GLU A 56 -11.31 6.00 -4.90
C GLU A 56 -9.95 5.84 -4.19
N TRP A 57 -8.84 6.09 -4.89
CA TRP A 57 -7.49 5.98 -4.34
C TRP A 57 -6.85 7.35 -4.22
N SER A 58 -6.19 7.59 -3.09
CA SER A 58 -5.44 8.80 -2.81
C SER A 58 -4.05 8.47 -2.26
N ILE A 59 -3.14 9.44 -2.35
CA ILE A 59 -1.81 9.34 -1.75
C ILE A 59 -1.85 9.87 -0.32
N ILE A 60 -1.39 9.06 0.62
CA ILE A 60 -1.16 9.47 2.01
C ILE A 60 0.32 9.35 2.36
N GLU A 61 0.74 10.14 3.33
CA GLU A 61 2.08 10.06 3.91
C GLU A 61 2.06 9.15 5.14
N LEU A 62 3.06 8.28 5.25
CA LEU A 62 3.34 7.51 6.45
C LEU A 62 4.76 7.81 6.92
N GLU A 63 5.01 7.62 8.21
CA GLU A 63 6.38 7.50 8.69
C GLU A 63 7.02 6.20 8.18
N GLU A 64 8.35 6.17 8.06
CA GLU A 64 9.04 4.97 7.57
C GLU A 64 8.79 3.75 8.46
N GLY A 65 8.75 3.95 9.78
CA GLY A 65 8.43 2.90 10.75
C GLY A 65 7.00 2.36 10.60
N GLU A 66 6.04 3.23 10.27
CA GLU A 66 4.63 2.87 10.06
C GLU A 66 4.46 2.03 8.80
N MET A 67 5.07 2.43 7.69
CA MET A 67 5.07 1.65 6.44
C MET A 67 5.72 0.28 6.64
N LYS A 68 6.86 0.21 7.34
CA LYS A 68 7.50 -1.09 7.68
C LYS A 68 6.59 -1.94 8.55
N LEU A 69 5.87 -1.35 9.50
CA LEU A 69 4.92 -2.07 10.35
C LEU A 69 3.79 -2.70 9.53
N CYS A 70 3.28 -2.02 8.50
CA CYS A 70 2.33 -2.60 7.55
C CYS A 70 2.90 -3.87 6.88
N ASN A 71 4.14 -3.81 6.39
CA ASN A 71 4.82 -4.97 5.78
C ASN A 71 5.02 -6.13 6.76
N VAL A 72 5.38 -5.84 8.02
CA VAL A 72 5.49 -6.86 9.08
C VAL A 72 4.13 -7.54 9.32
N LYS A 73 3.04 -6.77 9.30
CA LYS A 73 1.69 -7.31 9.51
C LYS A 73 1.16 -8.11 8.33
N LEU A 74 1.61 -7.81 7.10
CA LEU A 74 1.32 -8.61 5.90
C LEU A 74 1.98 -9.98 5.91
N LYS A 75 3.08 -10.17 6.65
CA LYS A 75 3.81 -11.46 6.75
C LYS A 75 4.13 -12.09 5.39
N ASN A 76 4.31 -11.28 4.34
CA ASN A 76 4.52 -11.74 2.96
C ASN A 76 3.34 -12.58 2.39
N ASP A 77 2.14 -12.46 2.97
CA ASP A 77 0.94 -13.22 2.61
C ASP A 77 0.00 -12.37 1.73
N PRO A 78 -0.22 -12.75 0.45
CA PRO A 78 -1.11 -12.02 -0.46
C PRO A 78 -2.59 -12.11 -0.09
N GLU A 79 -2.97 -12.99 0.83
CA GLU A 79 -4.35 -13.07 1.34
C GLU A 79 -4.62 -12.04 2.44
N LEU A 80 -3.59 -11.35 2.96
CA LEU A 80 -3.74 -10.34 4.00
C LEU A 80 -3.84 -8.94 3.39
N LEU A 81 -4.85 -8.20 3.84
CA LEU A 81 -5.10 -6.81 3.51
C LEU A 81 -4.75 -5.92 4.70
N VAL A 82 -4.13 -4.78 4.44
CA VAL A 82 -3.82 -3.76 5.47
C VAL A 82 -4.78 -2.60 5.34
N PHE A 83 -5.24 -2.09 6.48
CA PHE A 83 -6.02 -0.86 6.57
C PHE A 83 -5.34 0.12 7.52
N TRP A 84 -5.37 1.40 7.15
CA TRP A 84 -4.71 2.47 7.89
C TRP A 84 -5.70 3.55 8.30
N GLY A 85 -6.23 3.43 9.51
CA GLY A 85 -7.19 4.37 10.08
C GLY A 85 -6.54 5.50 10.89
N GLU A 86 -7.36 6.28 11.57
CA GLU A 86 -6.95 7.49 12.33
C GLU A 86 -6.10 7.17 13.57
N ALA A 87 -6.14 5.93 14.07
CA ALA A 87 -5.40 5.49 15.27
C ALA A 87 -3.88 5.30 15.04
N ARG A 88 -3.36 5.64 13.84
CA ARG A 88 -1.96 5.44 13.40
C ARG A 88 -1.43 4.02 13.68
N LYS A 89 -2.30 3.02 13.48
CA LYS A 89 -1.99 1.61 13.65
C LYS A 89 -2.59 0.81 12.50
N PRO A 90 -1.84 -0.13 11.91
CA PRO A 90 -2.35 -0.97 10.83
C PRO A 90 -3.26 -2.06 11.41
N THR A 91 -4.42 -2.23 10.81
CA THR A 91 -5.29 -3.40 11.03
C THR A 91 -5.21 -4.34 9.83
N ILE A 92 -5.47 -5.63 10.06
CA ILE A 92 -5.36 -6.67 9.04
C ILE A 92 -6.68 -7.41 8.89
N GLN A 93 -7.07 -7.68 7.64
CA GLN A 93 -8.15 -8.59 7.30
C GLN A 93 -7.66 -9.60 6.28
N ARG A 94 -8.25 -10.81 6.28
CA ARG A 94 -7.98 -11.81 5.26
C ARG A 94 -9.01 -11.69 4.12
N LEU A 95 -8.56 -11.83 2.88
CA LEU A 95 -9.44 -11.83 1.71
C LEU A 95 -10.36 -13.06 1.78
N GLY A 96 -11.67 -12.84 1.94
CA GLY A 96 -12.66 -13.93 1.97
C GLY A 96 -13.33 -14.24 3.33
N ASN A 97 -13.07 -13.46 4.38
CA ASN A 97 -13.86 -13.46 5.62
C ASN A 97 -14.70 -12.19 5.76
#